data_AF-A0A822EM05-F1
#
_entry.id   AF-A0A822EM05-F1
#
_cell.length_a   1.000
_cell.length_b   1.000
_cell.length_c   1.000
_cell.angle_alpha   90.00
_cell.angle_beta   90.00
_cell.angle_gamma   90.00
#
_symmetry.space_group_name_H-M   'P 1'
#
loop_
_entity.id
_entity.type
_entity.pdbx_description
1 polymer ?
#
loop_
_entity_poly.entity_id
_entity_poly.type
_entity_poly.pdbx_seq_one_letter_code
_entity_poly.pdbx_strand_id
1 'polypeptide(L)'
;IYDKQKAQAWAGPYSKISGIFTKRPALLHKIGNDVGVCNTDENLPMSVFHLAEQQYTLRELTKESRTFMWYRLILIVIRLMAKYGNSKTEMIAESRASYYNDVTEQNKINYFEQNYSPTKSFWWYTNDSFVYRLLNLALRTQNTEIIFKFRFFINDLHNQIEQLYHR
;
A
#
# COMPACT_ATOMS: atom_id res chain seq x y z
N ILE A 1 9.08 -21.38 -45.24
CA ILE A 1 9.25 -19.92 -45.48
C ILE A 1 7.85 -19.31 -45.61
N TYR A 2 7.02 -19.52 -44.58
CA TYR A 2 5.59 -19.19 -44.62
C TYR A 2 5.30 -18.12 -43.56
N ASP A 3 4.52 -17.11 -43.97
CA ASP A 3 3.70 -16.20 -43.16
C ASP A 3 4.33 -15.08 -42.32
N LYS A 4 5.50 -14.54 -42.67
CA LYS A 4 5.83 -13.18 -42.19
C LYS A 4 5.08 -12.10 -42.97
N GLN A 5 5.08 -12.17 -44.31
CA GLN A 5 4.46 -11.15 -45.16
C GLN A 5 2.94 -11.13 -45.06
N LYS A 6 2.29 -12.30 -44.99
CA LYS A 6 0.83 -12.39 -44.80
C LYS A 6 0.39 -11.89 -43.42
N ALA A 7 1.15 -12.23 -42.38
CA ALA A 7 0.90 -11.71 -41.05
C ALA A 7 1.06 -10.17 -41.04
N GLN A 8 2.07 -9.62 -41.72
CA GLN A 8 2.26 -8.16 -41.83
C GLN A 8 1.10 -7.48 -42.57
N ALA A 9 0.60 -8.08 -43.65
CA ALA A 9 -0.56 -7.59 -44.38
C ALA A 9 -1.84 -7.62 -43.51
N TRP A 10 -2.03 -8.68 -42.70
CA TRP A 10 -3.15 -8.78 -41.76
C TRP A 10 -3.04 -7.82 -40.56
N ALA A 11 -1.82 -7.55 -40.08
CA ALA A 11 -1.60 -6.69 -38.92
C ALA A 11 -1.59 -5.20 -39.24
N GLY A 12 -1.34 -4.80 -40.49
CA GLY A 12 -1.31 -3.41 -40.94
C GLY A 12 -2.50 -2.53 -40.53
N PRO A 13 -3.76 -3.03 -40.52
CA PRO A 13 -4.92 -2.24 -40.09
C PRO A 13 -4.98 -1.93 -38.59
N TYR A 14 -4.17 -2.59 -37.75
CA TYR A 14 -4.26 -2.49 -36.29
C TYR A 14 -3.07 -1.73 -35.70
N SER A 15 -3.30 -0.48 -35.30
CA SER A 15 -2.27 0.37 -34.66
C SER A 15 -1.77 -0.16 -33.31
N LYS A 16 -2.49 -1.09 -32.68
CA LYS A 16 -2.11 -1.73 -31.41
C LYS A 16 -1.06 -2.84 -31.56
N ILE A 17 -0.76 -3.28 -32.79
CA ILE A 17 0.20 -4.36 -33.02
C ILE A 17 1.60 -3.78 -33.18
N SER A 18 2.43 -3.90 -32.13
CA SER A 18 3.82 -3.37 -32.08
C SER A 18 4.79 -4.05 -33.06
N GLY A 19 4.43 -5.23 -33.60
CA GLY A 19 5.19 -5.89 -34.67
C GLY A 19 4.96 -7.40 -34.73
N ILE A 20 5.49 -8.04 -35.78
CA ILE A 20 5.41 -9.50 -35.99
C ILE A 20 6.81 -10.10 -35.97
N PHE A 21 7.03 -11.02 -35.04
CA PHE A 21 8.33 -11.61 -34.76
C PHE A 21 8.30 -13.11 -35.04
N THR A 22 9.00 -13.53 -36.10
CA THR A 22 9.11 -14.95 -36.48
C THR A 22 10.30 -15.66 -35.78
N LYS A 23 11.22 -14.88 -35.21
CA LYS A 23 12.44 -15.38 -34.53
C LYS A 23 12.43 -14.95 -33.07
N ARG A 24 12.62 -15.91 -32.15
CA ARG A 24 12.71 -15.70 -30.70
C ARG A 24 13.68 -14.56 -30.29
N PRO A 25 14.92 -14.44 -30.82
CA PRO A 25 15.83 -13.37 -30.39
C PRO A 25 15.35 -11.96 -30.76
N ALA A 26 14.65 -11.81 -31.90
CA ALA A 26 14.11 -10.51 -32.31
C ALA A 26 12.93 -10.06 -31.42
N LEU A 27 12.12 -11.03 -30.97
CA LEU A 27 11.05 -10.79 -30.01
C LEU A 27 11.63 -10.37 -28.65
N LEU A 28 12.62 -11.11 -28.14
CA LEU A 28 13.25 -10.81 -26.85
C LEU A 28 13.93 -9.44 -26.84
N HIS A 29 14.60 -9.07 -27.93
CA HIS A 29 15.20 -7.74 -28.07
C HIS A 29 14.13 -6.64 -28.08
N LYS A 30 13.02 -6.83 -28.80
CA LYS A 30 11.92 -5.85 -28.81
C LYS A 30 11.26 -5.73 -27.44
N ILE A 31 10.98 -6.85 -26.78
CA ILE A 31 10.42 -6.86 -25.42
C ILE A 31 11.39 -6.17 -24.45
N GLY A 32 12.70 -6.47 -24.52
CA GLY A 32 13.71 -5.83 -23.68
C GLY A 32 13.76 -4.31 -23.86
N ASN A 33 13.70 -3.83 -25.11
CA ASN A 33 13.63 -2.39 -25.40
C ASN A 33 12.30 -1.77 -24.93
N ASP A 34 11.17 -2.44 -25.18
CA ASP A 34 9.85 -1.93 -24.78
C ASP A 34 9.73 -1.89 -23.25
N VAL A 35 10.29 -2.87 -22.53
CA VAL A 35 10.40 -2.85 -21.06
C VAL A 35 11.31 -1.72 -20.58
N GLY A 36 12.42 -1.45 -21.29
CA GLY A 36 13.30 -0.32 -21.01
C GLY A 36 12.60 1.04 -21.14
N VAL A 37 11.75 1.19 -22.16
CA VAL A 37 10.94 2.41 -22.38
C VAL A 37 9.79 2.53 -21.37
N CYS A 38 9.17 1.42 -20.95
CA CYS A 38 8.18 1.40 -19.87
C CYS A 38 8.74 1.72 -18.48
N ASN A 39 10.06 1.62 -18.29
CA ASN A 39 10.70 2.04 -17.03
C ASN A 39 11.01 3.54 -17.02
N THR A 40 11.11 4.19 -18.18
CA THR A 40 11.38 5.63 -18.29
C THR A 40 10.12 6.49 -18.37
N ASP A 41 9.00 5.93 -18.84
CA ASP A 41 7.69 6.57 -18.78
C ASP A 41 6.87 5.99 -17.62
N GLU A 42 6.15 6.85 -16.91
CA GLU A 42 5.39 6.60 -15.67
C GLU A 42 4.21 5.60 -15.77
N ASN A 43 4.25 4.64 -16.69
CA ASN A 43 3.21 3.64 -16.93
C ASN A 43 3.64 2.22 -16.54
N LEU A 44 4.29 2.09 -15.37
CA LEU A 44 4.36 0.78 -14.70
C LEU A 44 2.97 0.39 -14.17
N PRO A 45 2.56 -0.87 -14.32
CA PRO A 45 1.40 -1.40 -13.60
C PRO A 45 1.62 -1.17 -12.11
N MET A 46 0.60 -0.64 -11.43
CA MET A 46 0.35 -0.35 -10.00
C MET A 46 1.22 -1.07 -8.93
N SER A 47 2.54 -1.14 -9.10
CA SER A 47 3.49 -1.66 -8.15
C SER A 47 4.04 -0.45 -7.41
N VAL A 48 3.52 -0.27 -6.20
CA VAL A 48 3.88 0.78 -5.25
C VAL A 48 5.31 0.59 -4.73
N PHE A 49 5.93 -0.56 -4.97
CA PHE A 49 7.22 -0.90 -4.41
C PHE A 49 8.38 -0.38 -5.27
N HIS A 50 8.90 0.80 -4.92
CA HIS A 50 10.32 1.08 -5.10
C HIS A 50 11.09 0.13 -4.16
N LEU A 51 11.39 -1.09 -4.63
CA LEU A 51 12.20 -2.08 -3.90
C LEU A 51 13.68 -1.66 -3.76
N ALA A 52 14.05 -0.55 -4.37
CA ALA A 52 15.39 0.00 -4.34
C ALA A 52 15.34 1.42 -3.79
N GLU A 53 15.06 1.61 -2.50
CA GLU A 53 15.60 2.79 -1.81
C GLU A 53 15.64 2.60 -0.30
N GLN A 54 16.86 2.67 0.20
CA GLN A 54 17.27 2.50 1.58
C GLN A 54 16.64 3.55 2.50
N GLN A 55 16.29 3.11 3.70
CA GLN A 55 16.32 3.85 4.97
C GLN A 55 16.30 5.39 4.89
N TYR A 56 15.12 5.98 4.70
CA TYR A 56 14.87 7.36 5.16
C TYR A 56 13.64 7.38 6.06
N THR A 57 13.78 8.03 7.22
CA THR A 57 12.81 8.09 8.31
C THR A 57 11.69 9.11 8.07
N LEU A 58 11.77 9.91 7.01
CA LEU A 58 10.71 10.83 6.59
C LEU A 58 10.73 10.96 5.06
N ARG A 59 9.69 10.45 4.39
CA ARG A 59 9.50 10.61 2.93
C ARG A 59 8.59 11.81 2.66
N GLU A 60 8.98 12.71 1.76
CA GLU A 60 8.13 13.83 1.33
C GLU A 60 7.07 13.33 0.33
N LEU A 61 5.92 12.91 0.87
CA LEU A 61 4.82 12.28 0.13
C LEU A 61 4.26 13.15 -1.02
N THR A 62 4.39 14.47 -0.94
CA THR A 62 3.87 15.41 -1.94
C THR A 62 4.67 15.43 -3.24
N LYS A 63 5.95 15.04 -3.22
CA LYS A 63 6.79 14.96 -4.43
C LYS A 63 6.57 13.66 -5.21
N GLU A 64 6.05 12.62 -4.55
CA GLU A 64 5.72 11.33 -5.17
C GLU A 64 4.22 11.25 -5.42
N SER A 65 3.77 11.79 -6.55
CA SER A 65 2.34 11.82 -6.96
C SER A 65 1.67 10.44 -6.81
N ARG A 66 2.36 9.35 -7.15
CA ARG A 66 1.86 7.97 -7.02
C ARG A 66 1.66 7.52 -5.57
N THR A 67 2.64 7.78 -4.71
CA THR A 67 2.60 7.41 -3.29
C THR A 67 1.50 8.16 -2.57
N PHE A 68 1.37 9.47 -2.83
CA PHE A 68 0.26 10.28 -2.33
C PHE A 68 -1.10 9.75 -2.79
N MET A 69 -1.26 9.41 -4.07
CA MET A 69 -2.50 8.83 -4.59
C MET A 69 -2.82 7.48 -3.93
N TRP A 70 -1.81 6.63 -3.69
CA TRP A 70 -1.99 5.39 -2.95
C TRP A 70 -2.49 5.63 -1.52
N TYR A 71 -1.87 6.54 -0.77
CA TYR A 71 -2.32 6.90 0.57
C TYR A 71 -3.73 7.48 0.57
N ARG A 72 -4.11 8.26 -0.45
CA ARG A 72 -5.49 8.76 -0.61
C ARG A 72 -6.48 7.62 -0.86
N LEU A 73 -6.15 6.70 -1.76
CA LEU A 73 -7.00 5.55 -2.08
C LEU A 73 -7.17 4.62 -0.88
N ILE A 74 -6.08 4.27 -0.19
CA ILE A 74 -6.15 3.39 0.99
C ILE A 74 -6.96 4.04 2.11
N LEU A 75 -6.84 5.37 2.33
CA LEU A 75 -7.67 6.09 3.30
C LEU A 75 -9.16 6.05 2.94
N ILE A 76 -9.51 6.21 1.65
CA ILE A 76 -10.90 6.08 1.20
C ILE A 76 -11.42 4.67 1.49
N VAL A 77 -10.65 3.64 1.13
CA VAL A 77 -11.00 2.23 1.34
C VAL A 77 -11.17 1.91 2.84
N ILE A 78 -10.23 2.38 3.68
CA ILE A 78 -10.29 2.22 5.13
C ILE A 78 -11.56 2.87 5.68
N ARG A 79 -11.88 4.11 5.29
CA ARG A 79 -13.09 4.80 5.77
C ARG A 79 -14.37 4.07 5.39
N LEU A 80 -14.46 3.53 4.17
CA LEU A 80 -15.60 2.75 3.72
C LEU A 80 -15.78 1.46 4.54
N MET A 81 -14.67 0.87 5.02
CA MET A 81 -14.67 -0.43 5.72
C MET A 81 -14.45 -0.34 7.23
N ALA A 82 -14.22 0.85 7.79
CA ALA A 82 -13.76 1.04 9.17
C ALA A 82 -14.71 0.45 10.22
N LYS A 83 -16.01 0.52 9.96
CA LYS A 83 -17.09 0.04 10.84
C LYS A 83 -17.69 -1.29 10.40
N TYR A 84 -17.07 -1.98 9.43
CA TYR A 84 -17.53 -3.27 8.98
C TYR A 84 -16.88 -4.41 9.78
N GLY A 85 -17.73 -5.28 10.33
CA GLY A 85 -17.32 -6.49 11.05
C GLY A 85 -16.66 -6.22 12.41
N ASN A 86 -15.84 -7.18 12.85
CA ASN A 86 -15.16 -7.16 14.14
C ASN A 86 -13.77 -6.48 14.04
N SER A 87 -13.72 -5.30 13.43
CA SER A 87 -12.47 -4.61 13.07
C SER A 87 -11.54 -4.33 14.26
N LYS A 88 -12.10 -3.97 15.42
CA LYS A 88 -11.33 -3.85 16.68
C LYS A 88 -10.72 -5.19 17.09
N THR A 89 -11.50 -6.27 17.07
CA THR A 89 -11.05 -7.62 17.46
C THR A 89 -9.93 -8.12 16.55
N GLU A 90 -10.05 -7.89 15.24
CA GLU A 90 -9.00 -8.25 14.27
C GLU A 90 -7.67 -7.51 14.57
N MET A 91 -7.74 -6.22 14.86
CA MET A 91 -6.55 -5.44 15.25
C MET A 91 -5.92 -5.97 16.53
N ILE A 92 -6.73 -6.31 17.54
CA ILE A 92 -6.24 -6.85 18.82
C ILE A 92 -5.59 -8.22 18.59
N ALA A 93 -6.22 -9.11 17.83
CA ALA A 93 -5.67 -10.43 17.52
C ALA A 93 -4.30 -10.33 16.82
N GLU A 94 -4.19 -9.43 15.82
CA GLU A 94 -2.92 -9.18 15.12
C GLU A 94 -1.84 -8.63 16.05
N SER A 95 -2.23 -7.71 16.93
CA SER A 95 -1.31 -7.11 17.90
C SER A 95 -0.80 -8.14 18.90
N ARG A 96 -1.69 -9.02 19.39
CA ARG A 96 -1.30 -10.12 20.30
C ARG A 96 -0.40 -11.14 19.61
N ALA A 97 -0.65 -11.45 18.33
CA ALA A 97 0.22 -12.33 17.54
C ALA A 97 1.61 -11.71 17.35
N SER A 98 1.69 -10.41 17.07
CA SER A 98 2.95 -9.68 16.89
C SER A 98 3.81 -9.64 18.16
N TYR A 99 3.18 -9.64 19.34
CA TYR A 99 3.85 -9.55 20.64
C TYR A 99 3.67 -10.80 21.51
N TYR A 100 3.53 -11.98 20.91
CA TYR A 100 3.17 -13.21 21.66
C TYR A 100 4.10 -13.54 22.83
N ASN A 101 5.39 -13.18 22.73
CA ASN A 101 6.40 -13.40 23.77
C ASN A 101 6.65 -12.19 24.69
N ASP A 102 6.02 -11.04 24.44
CA ASP A 102 6.25 -9.82 25.22
C ASP A 102 5.08 -9.57 26.17
N VAL A 103 5.21 -10.04 27.41
CA VAL A 103 4.20 -9.90 28.46
C VAL A 103 3.87 -8.43 28.74
N THR A 104 4.85 -7.54 28.62
CA THR A 104 4.65 -6.10 28.86
C THR A 104 3.72 -5.52 27.79
N GLU A 105 3.95 -5.88 26.53
CA GLU A 105 3.09 -5.43 25.42
C GLU A 105 1.72 -6.09 25.45
N GLN A 106 1.62 -7.37 25.82
CA GLN A 106 0.31 -8.02 26.04
C GLN A 106 -0.53 -7.28 27.08
N ASN A 107 0.09 -6.82 28.18
CA ASN A 107 -0.60 -6.02 29.19
C ASN A 107 -1.07 -4.66 28.64
N LYS A 108 -0.24 -3.98 27.84
CA LYS A 108 -0.64 -2.73 27.16
C LYS A 108 -1.80 -2.96 26.19
N ILE A 109 -1.80 -4.08 25.45
CA ILE A 109 -2.88 -4.46 24.53
C ILE A 109 -4.18 -4.71 25.30
N ASN A 110 -4.13 -5.45 26.41
CA ASN A 110 -5.29 -5.69 27.26
C ASN A 110 -5.87 -4.38 27.83
N TYR A 111 -4.99 -3.50 28.32
CA TYR A 111 -5.41 -2.20 28.83
C TYR A 111 -6.05 -1.33 27.74
N PHE A 112 -5.49 -1.33 26.52
CA PHE A 112 -6.09 -0.69 25.37
C PHE A 112 -7.47 -1.28 25.05
N GLU A 113 -7.60 -2.60 25.00
CA GLU A 113 -8.86 -3.25 24.64
C GLU A 113 -10.02 -2.85 25.56
N GLN A 114 -9.74 -2.72 26.86
CA GLN A 114 -10.72 -2.35 27.88
C GLN A 114 -10.99 -0.83 27.96
N ASN A 115 -9.96 0.00 27.79
CA ASN A 115 -10.03 1.44 28.08
C ASN A 115 -10.03 2.34 26.84
N TYR A 116 -9.99 1.76 25.64
CA TYR A 116 -9.96 2.54 24.41
C TYR A 116 -11.24 3.36 24.22
N SER A 117 -11.04 4.64 23.87
CA SER A 117 -12.09 5.57 23.42
C SER A 117 -11.62 6.25 22.13
N PRO A 118 -12.49 6.44 21.11
CA PRO A 118 -12.15 7.15 19.87
C PRO A 118 -11.57 8.55 20.10
N THR A 119 -12.03 9.25 21.15
CA THR A 119 -11.56 10.59 21.55
C THR A 119 -10.12 10.62 22.08
N LYS A 120 -9.52 9.45 22.34
CA LYS A 120 -8.14 9.31 22.80
C LYS A 120 -7.24 8.64 21.75
N SER A 121 -7.72 8.43 20.52
CA SER A 121 -6.96 7.76 19.46
C SER A 121 -5.64 8.49 19.14
N PHE A 122 -5.63 9.82 19.10
CA PHE A 122 -4.41 10.63 18.95
C PHE A 122 -3.39 10.36 20.06
N TRP A 123 -3.83 10.32 21.32
CA TRP A 123 -2.95 10.02 22.46
C TRP A 123 -2.36 8.62 22.38
N TRP A 124 -3.17 7.62 21.97
CA TRP A 124 -2.70 6.26 21.74
C TRP A 124 -1.66 6.18 20.62
N TYR A 125 -1.80 7.02 19.60
CA TYR A 125 -0.88 7.06 18.47
C TYR A 125 0.43 7.80 18.79
N THR A 126 0.41 8.83 19.63
CA THR A 126 1.61 9.62 19.94
C THR A 126 2.40 9.10 21.14
N ASN A 127 1.76 8.38 22.05
CA ASN A 127 2.45 7.74 23.17
C ASN A 127 3.20 6.47 22.71
N ASP A 128 4.19 6.02 23.49
CA ASP A 128 4.87 4.75 23.24
C ASP A 128 3.92 3.56 23.46
N SER A 129 3.22 3.19 22.38
CA SER A 129 2.21 2.15 22.35
C SER A 129 2.51 1.12 21.27
N PHE A 130 1.95 -0.08 21.43
CA PHE A 130 1.96 -1.09 20.38
C PHE A 130 1.33 -0.55 19.08
N VAL A 131 0.32 0.33 19.20
CA VAL A 131 -0.39 0.92 18.06
C VAL A 131 0.54 1.79 17.25
N TYR A 132 1.27 2.72 17.90
CA TYR A 132 2.25 3.57 17.24
C TYR A 132 3.28 2.73 16.46
N ARG A 133 3.86 1.72 17.11
CA ARG A 133 4.92 0.89 16.51
C ARG A 133 4.43 0.02 15.36
N LEU A 134 3.36 -0.74 15.56
CA LEU A 134 2.84 -1.65 14.54
C LEU A 134 2.27 -0.88 13.35
N LEU A 135 1.50 0.18 13.59
CA LEU A 135 0.91 0.96 12.51
C LEU A 135 1.99 1.69 11.70
N ASN A 136 2.97 2.34 12.34
CA ASN A 136 4.05 2.99 11.59
C ASN A 136 4.93 2.00 10.83
N LEU A 137 5.20 0.82 11.40
CA LEU A 137 5.90 -0.23 10.68
C LEU A 137 5.11 -0.67 9.45
N ALA A 138 3.80 -0.90 9.59
CA ALA A 138 2.93 -1.29 8.48
C ALA A 138 2.83 -0.20 7.40
N LEU A 139 2.75 1.09 7.78
CA LEU A 139 2.72 2.21 6.84
C LEU A 139 4.05 2.39 6.10
N ARG A 140 5.19 2.21 6.79
CA ARG A 140 6.54 2.27 6.20
C ARG A 140 6.81 1.12 5.24
N THR A 141 6.34 -0.08 5.58
CA THR A 141 6.50 -1.29 4.76
C THR A 141 5.37 -1.47 3.75
N GLN A 142 4.35 -0.60 3.79
CA GLN A 142 3.13 -0.68 3.00
C GLN A 142 2.44 -2.05 3.10
N ASN A 143 2.49 -2.66 4.29
CA ASN A 143 1.82 -3.93 4.56
C ASN A 143 0.29 -3.68 4.62
N THR A 144 -0.38 -3.87 3.48
CA THR A 144 -1.81 -3.60 3.31
C THR A 144 -2.68 -4.47 4.21
N GLU A 145 -2.27 -5.70 4.50
CA GLU A 145 -2.99 -6.60 5.40
C GLU A 145 -3.02 -6.04 6.83
N ILE A 146 -1.87 -5.64 7.38
CA ILE A 146 -1.81 -5.05 8.72
C ILE A 146 -2.52 -3.69 8.74
N ILE A 147 -2.30 -2.84 7.73
CA ILE A 147 -3.01 -1.56 7.61
C ILE A 147 -4.53 -1.78 7.64
N PHE A 148 -5.03 -2.80 6.94
CA PHE A 148 -6.46 -3.13 6.91
C PHE A 148 -6.97 -3.68 8.24
N LYS A 149 -6.19 -4.50 8.95
CA LYS A 149 -6.54 -4.95 10.31
C LYS A 149 -6.63 -3.76 11.28
N PHE A 150 -5.82 -2.72 11.07
CA PHE A 150 -5.84 -1.47 11.85
C PHE A 150 -6.88 -0.44 11.38
N ARG A 151 -7.77 -0.77 10.42
CA ARG A 151 -8.77 0.15 9.85
C ARG A 151 -9.65 0.85 10.89
N PHE A 152 -9.98 0.15 11.98
CA PHE A 152 -10.73 0.68 13.10
C PHE A 152 -10.05 1.90 13.71
N PHE A 153 -8.78 1.72 14.11
CA PHE A 153 -8.00 2.75 14.77
C PHE A 153 -7.61 3.88 13.81
N ILE A 154 -7.25 3.56 12.57
CA ILE A 154 -6.88 4.56 11.55
C ILE A 154 -8.05 5.53 11.30
N ASN A 155 -9.28 5.00 11.23
CA ASN A 155 -10.46 5.83 11.05
C ASN A 155 -10.70 6.77 12.22
N ASP A 156 -10.62 6.26 13.45
CA ASP A 156 -10.79 7.08 14.65
C ASP A 156 -9.70 8.16 14.76
N LEU A 157 -8.44 7.77 14.54
CA LEU A 157 -7.29 8.68 14.54
C LEU A 157 -7.46 9.79 13.51
N HIS A 158 -7.85 9.43 12.29
CA HIS A 158 -8.06 10.40 11.23
C HIS A 158 -9.21 11.37 11.58
N ASN A 159 -10.34 10.87 12.09
CA ASN A 159 -11.44 11.73 12.53
C ASN A 159 -11.02 12.67 13.66
N GLN A 160 -10.19 12.21 14.61
CA GLN A 160 -9.67 13.05 15.67
C GLN A 160 -8.70 14.13 15.13
N ILE A 161 -7.83 13.79 14.18
CA ILE A 161 -6.93 14.76 13.54
C ILE A 161 -7.74 15.83 12.80
N GLU A 162 -8.75 15.43 12.02
CA GLU A 162 -9.62 16.38 11.31
C GLU A 162 -10.30 17.34 12.29
N GLN A 163 -10.81 16.85 13.43
CA GLN A 163 -11.41 17.68 14.47
C GLN A 163 -10.43 18.67 15.11
N LEU A 164 -9.14 18.31 15.21
CA LEU A 164 -8.11 19.16 15.79
C LEU A 164 -7.63 20.25 14.83
N TYR A 165 -7.57 19.95 13.53
CA TYR A 165 -6.92 20.82 12.54
C TYR A 165 -7.87 21.49 11.53
N HIS A 166 -9.15 21.10 11.45
CA HIS A 166 -10.18 21.81 10.67
C HIS A 166 -11.04 22.75 11.56
N ARG A 167 -10.38 23.56 12.40
CA ARG A 167 -11.00 24.73 13.06
C ARG A 167 -10.72 26.01 12.28
#